data_AF-A0A372LSQ7-F1
#
_entry.id   AF-A0A372LSQ7-F1
#
_cell.length_a   1.000
_cell.length_b   1.000
_cell.length_c   1.000
_cell.angle_alpha   90.00
_cell.angle_beta   90.00
_cell.angle_gamma   90.00
#
_symmetry.space_group_name_H-M   'P 1'
#
loop_
_entity.id
_entity.type
_entity.pdbx_description
1 polymer ?
#
loop_
_entity_poly.entity_id
_entity_poly.type
_entity_poly.pdbx_seq_one_letter_code
_entity_poly.pdbx_strand_id
1 'polypeptide(L)'
;MNHEYKSNLFDNEKYSASYLRGKMDKDDITTRKILLQEYTEYTGGANEIINRVQRQYLQNKRYSEIDKALDERDQARFLALTSDNWESVL
;
A
#
# COMPACT_ATOMS: atom_id res chain seq x y z
N MET A 1 -56.40 -7.83 7.94
CA MET A 1 -55.61 -6.78 7.27
C MET A 1 -54.45 -6.47 8.19
N ASN A 2 -53.23 -6.93 7.87
CA ASN A 2 -52.05 -6.69 8.68
C ASN A 2 -51.20 -5.63 7.98
N HIS A 3 -51.00 -4.48 8.63
CA HIS A 3 -50.06 -3.45 8.19
C HIS A 3 -48.65 -3.85 8.65
N GLU A 4 -47.84 -4.37 7.73
CA GLU A 4 -46.41 -4.59 7.98
C GLU A 4 -45.68 -3.25 8.02
N TYR A 5 -45.10 -2.96 9.18
CA TYR A 5 -44.26 -1.81 9.45
C TYR A 5 -42.95 -1.96 8.66
N LYS A 6 -42.78 -1.23 7.55
CA LYS A 6 -41.50 -1.14 6.85
C LYS A 6 -40.56 -0.25 7.66
N SER A 7 -39.62 -0.86 8.38
CA SER A 7 -38.53 -0.15 9.04
C SER A 7 -37.64 0.51 7.99
N ASN A 8 -37.56 1.83 8.00
CA ASN A 8 -36.51 2.57 7.29
C ASN A 8 -35.17 2.28 7.97
N LEU A 9 -34.54 1.15 7.62
CA LEU A 9 -33.11 0.97 7.83
C LEU A 9 -32.41 1.93 6.86
N PHE A 10 -32.16 3.13 7.35
CA PHE A 10 -31.34 4.10 6.64
C PHE A 10 -29.93 3.50 6.52
N ASP A 11 -29.50 3.22 5.28
CA ASP A 11 -28.21 2.64 4.87
C ASP A 11 -27.01 3.45 5.43
N ASN A 12 -26.69 3.25 6.71
CA ASN A 12 -25.61 3.96 7.41
C ASN A 12 -24.23 3.53 6.88
N GLU A 13 -24.14 2.36 6.23
CA GLU A 13 -22.92 1.82 5.62
C GLU A 13 -22.51 2.56 4.34
N LYS A 14 -23.47 3.06 3.54
CA LYS A 14 -23.14 3.86 2.34
C LYS A 14 -22.58 5.24 2.70
N TYR A 15 -23.05 5.82 3.80
CA TYR A 15 -22.60 7.13 4.26
C TYR A 15 -21.21 7.09 4.89
N SER A 16 -20.90 6.04 5.66
CA SER A 16 -19.56 5.86 6.23
C SER A 16 -18.51 5.56 5.14
N ALA A 17 -18.86 4.76 4.13
CA ALA A 17 -18.00 4.49 2.99
C ALA A 17 -17.71 5.74 2.13
N SER A 18 -18.69 6.63 1.93
CA SER A 18 -18.49 7.88 1.19
C SER A 18 -17.65 8.90 1.98
N TYR A 19 -17.79 8.94 3.30
CA TYR A 19 -16.99 9.80 4.17
C TYR A 19 -15.52 9.36 4.25
N LEU A 20 -15.27 8.05 4.32
CA LEU A 20 -13.93 7.48 4.24
C LEU A 20 -13.30 7.71 2.87
N ARG A 21 -14.07 7.55 1.79
CA ARG A 21 -13.62 7.83 0.41
C ARG A 21 -13.30 9.31 0.17
N GLY A 22 -13.91 10.24 0.92
CA GLY A 22 -13.59 11.67 0.87
C GLY A 22 -12.31 12.09 1.59
N LYS A 23 -11.79 11.25 2.51
CA LYS A 23 -10.55 11.49 3.27
C LYS A 23 -9.35 10.71 2.74
N MET A 24 -9.56 9.73 1.87
CA MET A 24 -8.48 9.02 1.21
C MET A 24 -7.95 9.86 0.07
N ASP A 25 -6.63 10.01 0.01
CA ASP A 25 -5.97 10.67 -1.09
C ASP A 25 -6.42 10.02 -2.41
N LYS A 26 -6.64 10.83 -3.45
CA LYS A 26 -7.11 10.31 -4.75
C LYS A 26 -6.16 9.25 -5.30
N ASP A 27 -4.89 9.38 -4.94
CA ASP A 27 -3.82 8.43 -5.25
C ASP A 27 -4.00 7.08 -4.57
N ASP A 28 -4.48 7.04 -3.32
CA ASP A 28 -4.72 5.80 -2.58
C ASP A 28 -5.92 5.03 -3.13
N ILE A 29 -6.97 5.74 -3.53
CA ILE A 29 -8.16 5.15 -4.14
C ILE A 29 -7.80 4.52 -5.48
N THR A 30 -6.99 5.22 -6.29
CA THR A 30 -6.53 4.76 -7.59
C THR A 30 -5.61 3.55 -7.44
N THR A 31 -4.70 3.59 -6.46
CA THR A 31 -3.80 2.48 -6.13
C THR A 31 -4.57 1.23 -5.73
N ARG A 32 -5.54 1.33 -4.81
CA ARG A 32 -6.36 0.17 -4.44
C ARG A 32 -7.17 -0.37 -5.60
N LYS A 33 -7.71 0.50 -6.45
CA LYS A 33 -8.48 0.07 -7.62
C LYS A 33 -7.63 -0.76 -8.58
N ILE A 34 -6.39 -0.35 -8.81
CA ILE A 34 -5.44 -1.08 -9.66
C ILE A 34 -5.01 -2.41 -9.02
N LEU A 35 -4.76 -2.43 -7.70
CA LEU A 35 -4.38 -3.64 -6.98
C LEU A 35 -5.51 -4.69 -6.87
N LEU A 36 -6.77 -4.27 -6.95
CA LEU A 36 -7.95 -5.14 -6.81
C LEU A 36 -8.55 -5.59 -8.15
N GLN A 37 -8.01 -5.14 -9.30
CA GLN A 37 -8.48 -5.63 -10.60
C GLN A 37 -7.96 -7.05 -10.88
N GLU A 38 -8.88 -7.91 -11.35
CA GLU A 38 -8.61 -9.31 -11.68
C GLU A 38 -7.65 -9.47 -12.87
N TYR A 39 -7.58 -8.45 -13.74
CA TYR A 39 -6.64 -8.33 -14.84
C TYR A 39 -6.03 -6.93 -14.83
N THR A 40 -4.72 -6.82 -14.62
CA THR A 40 -3.97 -5.57 -14.71
C THR A 40 -3.63 -5.29 -16.18
N GLU A 41 -4.33 -4.33 -16.80
CA GLU A 41 -3.77 -3.69 -17.98
C GLU A 41 -2.58 -2.83 -17.56
N TYR A 42 -1.39 -3.14 -18.10
CA TYR A 42 -0.16 -2.37 -17.89
C TYR A 42 -0.26 -0.99 -18.54
N THR A 43 -1.10 -0.13 -17.96
CA THR A 43 -1.19 1.28 -18.32
C THR A 43 -0.01 2.04 -17.70
N GLY A 44 0.34 3.21 -18.26
CA GLY A 44 1.41 4.05 -17.70
C GLY A 44 1.21 4.35 -16.21
N GLY A 45 -0.03 4.66 -15.80
CA GLY A 45 -0.36 4.91 -14.39
C GLY A 45 -0.27 3.66 -13.50
N ALA A 46 -0.61 2.47 -14.01
CA ALA A 46 -0.40 1.23 -13.27
C ALA A 46 1.10 0.94 -13.07
N ASN A 47 1.93 1.19 -14.09
CA ASN A 47 3.39 1.06 -13.98
C ASN A 47 3.99 2.04 -12.96
N GLU A 48 3.52 3.28 -12.92
CA GLU A 48 3.97 4.26 -11.92
C GLU A 48 3.66 3.79 -10.49
N ILE A 49 2.45 3.25 -10.27
CA ILE A 49 2.04 2.72 -8.98
C ILE A 49 2.85 1.48 -8.61
N ILE A 50 3.06 0.55 -9.54
CA ILE A 50 3.89 -0.65 -9.32
C ILE A 50 5.32 -0.23 -8.95
N ASN A 51 5.92 0.69 -9.70
CA ASN A 51 7.26 1.20 -9.41
C ASN A 51 7.35 1.88 -8.04
N ARG A 52 6.33 2.66 -7.67
CA ARG A 52 6.25 3.31 -6.35
C ARG A 52 6.21 2.28 -5.22
N VAL A 53 5.34 1.28 -5.34
CA VAL A 53 5.19 0.21 -4.33
C VAL A 53 6.46 -0.62 -4.23
N GLN A 54 7.08 -0.98 -5.36
CA GLN A 54 8.35 -1.71 -5.39
C GLN A 54 9.48 -0.94 -4.71
N ARG A 55 9.62 0.37 -5.00
CA ARG A 55 10.60 1.23 -4.33
C ARG A 55 10.38 1.30 -2.83
N GLN A 56 9.13 1.49 -2.40
CA GLN A 56 8.78 1.54 -0.98
C GLN A 56 9.09 0.21 -0.28
N TYR A 57 8.78 -0.91 -0.91
CA TYR A 57 9.11 -2.23 -0.40
C TYR A 57 10.62 -2.42 -0.22
N LEU A 58 11.42 -2.07 -1.23
CA LEU A 58 12.88 -2.18 -1.17
C LEU A 58 13.48 -1.31 -0.07
N GLN A 59 12.97 -0.08 0.11
CA GLN A 59 13.40 0.81 1.19
C GLN A 59 13.05 0.24 2.57
N ASN A 60 11.84 -0.28 2.76
CA ASN A 60 11.45 -0.90 4.02
C ASN A 60 12.29 -2.14 4.33
N LYS A 61 12.56 -2.97 3.31
CA LYS A 61 13.44 -4.14 3.45
C LYS A 61 14.86 -3.73 3.81
N ARG A 62 15.39 -2.65 3.21
CA ARG A 62 16.69 -2.06 3.55
C ARG A 62 16.80 -1.71 5.03
N TYR A 63 15.82 -0.98 5.59
CA TYR A 63 15.87 -0.61 7.00
C TYR A 63 15.85 -1.84 7.91
N SER A 64 14.99 -2.83 7.63
CA SER A 64 14.95 -4.07 8.40
C SER A 64 16.26 -4.86 8.33
N GLU A 65 16.92 -4.90 7.18
CA GLU A 65 18.21 -5.59 7.02
C GLU A 65 19.37 -4.83 7.67
N ILE A 66 19.31 -3.50 7.72
CA ILE A 66 20.25 -2.67 8.49
C ILE A 66 20.13 -2.98 9.99
N ASP A 67 18.90 -3.04 10.51
CA ASP A 67 18.66 -3.35 11.92
C ASP A 67 19.21 -4.75 12.28
N LYS A 68 18.97 -5.75 11.41
CA LYS A 68 19.57 -7.08 11.58
C LYS A 68 21.09 -7.06 11.56
N ALA A 69 21.69 -6.31 10.63
CA ALA A 69 23.14 -6.19 10.55
C ALA A 69 23.73 -5.55 11.82
N LEU A 70 23.01 -4.62 12.46
CA LEU A 70 23.40 -4.05 13.75
C LEU A 70 23.29 -5.08 14.88
N ASP A 71 22.18 -5.84 14.94
CA ASP A 71 21.98 -6.89 15.94
C ASP A 71 23.05 -7.99 15.85
N GLU A 72 23.41 -8.38 14.62
CA GLU A 72 24.44 -9.39 14.31
C GLU A 72 25.87 -8.85 14.39
N ARG A 73 26.04 -7.52 14.54
CA ARG A 73 27.33 -6.82 14.45
C ARG A 73 28.07 -7.06 13.13
N ASP A 74 27.34 -7.26 12.04
CA ASP A 74 27.87 -7.43 10.69
C ASP A 74 28.17 -6.06 10.05
N GLN A 75 29.38 -5.58 10.29
CA GLN A 75 29.87 -4.31 9.76
C GLN A 75 29.88 -4.26 8.23
N ALA A 76 30.21 -5.37 7.55
CA ALA A 76 30.31 -5.39 6.09
C ALA A 76 28.93 -5.21 5.45
N ARG A 77 27.94 -5.94 5.98
CA ARG A 77 26.55 -5.84 5.51
C ARG A 77 25.92 -4.50 5.84
N PHE A 78 26.20 -3.95 7.02
CA PHE A 78 25.75 -2.60 7.38
C PHE A 78 26.30 -1.53 6.42
N LEU A 79 27.60 -1.57 6.10
CA LEU A 79 28.22 -0.62 5.16
C LEU A 79 27.68 -0.79 3.74
N ALA A 80 27.49 -2.03 3.29
CA ALA A 80 26.90 -2.29 1.97
C ALA A 80 25.48 -1.74 1.85
N LEU A 81 24.64 -1.96 2.88
CA LEU A 81 23.26 -1.49 2.92
C LEU A 81 23.16 0.03 3.12
N THR A 82 24.16 0.70 3.69
CA THR A 82 24.16 2.16 3.87
C THR A 82 24.77 2.94 2.69
N SER A 83 25.45 2.24 1.77
CA SER A 83 26.05 2.83 0.56
C SER A 83 25.02 3.33 -0.47
N ASP A 84 25.46 4.15 -1.42
CA ASP A 84 24.62 4.67 -2.51
C ASP A 84 24.09 3.58 -3.45
N ASN A 85 24.79 2.44 -3.56
CA ASN A 85 24.44 1.32 -4.44
C ASN A 85 23.85 0.11 -3.69
N TRP A 86 23.21 0.38 -2.54
CA TRP A 86 22.62 -0.64 -1.67
C TRP A 86 21.60 -1.55 -2.38
N GLU A 87 20.93 -1.05 -3.41
CA GLU A 87 19.93 -1.81 -4.19
C GLU A 87 20.53 -3.05 -4.86
N SER A 88 21.82 -3.03 -5.21
CA SER A 88 22.51 -4.16 -5.85
C SER A 88 22.80 -5.33 -4.91
N VAL A 89 22.65 -5.11 -3.59
CA VAL A 89 23.05 -6.04 -2.53
C VAL A 89 21.83 -6.69 -1.86
N LEU A 90 20.61 -6.38 -2.32
CA LEU A 90 19.34 -6.64 -1.64
C LEU A 90 18.38 -7.53 -2.44
#